data_AF-A0A3P7ZHA5-F1
#
_entry.id   AF-A0A3P7ZHA5-F1
#
_cell.length_a   1.000
_cell.length_b   1.000
_cell.length_c   1.000
_cell.angle_alpha   90.00
_cell.angle_beta   90.00
_cell.angle_gamma   90.00
#
_symmetry.space_group_name_H-M   'P 1'
#
loop_
_entity.id
_entity.type
_entity.pdbx_description
1 polymer ?
#
loop_
_entity_poly.entity_id
_entity_poly.type
_entity_poly.pdbx_seq_one_letter_code
_entity_poly.pdbx_strand_id
1 'polypeptide(L)'
;MDPEASYGDENLTASVSLRRRSTSFSDDYSVQRTNDDATQCKFAAVQLGYWKDEFLSRFAYSGGGNDTRRDPEISIGYWARVSAVNHLVERFIDKTEGQCQIKFVDVDFSSVTAKKIRQIRKPGSPDLVSLFSEPRKHFNVIFSVTFSFVGVAETIIEAFPAKETQHTDLHCGDYHLVGADIRQWAEFKAKLDSVGIDTTLPTLFLAECVLVYMSVDQSAQLLKNISDYFDTVVFVNYEQVRIKDAFGSVMEKNLEQRGIQLPGLPACNDVETQRERFLSNGWKDVTVIDMNIVYKKLLPQDEVDRIERIEHLDEMELLRQLLDHYCIGYAVNDKSEKMALSQWKLDYSVSSRNCRTSDNAFNPPGFHPGTISAQHHVDSDQSSEQQEHLAKKRAWDVAMAPAKSLPMNMFMMYMAGRSVSIFPIMMVGMMLWRPAKALFSIIFILGNLGAIALAIYKVHTMGLLPNTPSDWLEFIPQAQRVQYSIFSSTYV
;
A
#
# COMPACT_ATOMS: atom_id res chain seq x y z
N MET A 1 6.62 -32.64 -61.52
CA MET A 1 7.04 -31.27 -61.20
C MET A 1 5.79 -30.43 -61.08
N ASP A 2 5.75 -29.64 -60.00
CA ASP A 2 4.84 -28.55 -59.61
C ASP A 2 3.38 -28.87 -59.20
N PRO A 3 2.79 -28.05 -58.29
CA PRO A 3 3.38 -27.49 -57.06
C PRO A 3 2.42 -27.48 -55.85
N GLU A 4 3.01 -27.19 -54.68
CA GLU A 4 2.38 -27.02 -53.36
C GLU A 4 1.29 -25.95 -53.33
N ALA A 5 0.17 -26.27 -52.67
CA ALA A 5 -0.94 -25.36 -52.44
C ALA A 5 -0.64 -24.42 -51.27
N SER A 6 -0.28 -23.18 -51.60
CA SER A 6 -0.38 -22.01 -50.75
C SER A 6 -1.86 -21.73 -50.41
N TYR A 7 -2.29 -22.06 -49.19
CA TYR A 7 -3.49 -21.48 -48.59
C TYR A 7 -3.06 -20.48 -47.51
N GLY A 8 -3.33 -19.21 -47.78
CA GLY A 8 -2.86 -18.07 -47.01
C GLY A 8 -3.46 -17.97 -45.60
N ASP A 9 -2.61 -17.51 -44.70
CA ASP A 9 -2.80 -17.24 -43.27
C ASP A 9 -3.90 -16.18 -42.96
N GLU A 10 -4.47 -15.56 -44.00
CA GLU A 10 -5.41 -14.43 -43.89
C GLU A 10 -6.81 -14.84 -43.39
N ASN A 11 -7.26 -16.06 -43.70
CA ASN A 11 -8.60 -16.51 -43.24
C ASN A 11 -8.60 -17.01 -41.79
N LEU A 12 -7.46 -17.49 -41.28
CA LEU A 12 -7.28 -17.83 -39.86
C LEU A 12 -7.14 -16.57 -39.00
N THR A 13 -6.43 -15.55 -39.50
CA THR A 13 -6.36 -14.25 -38.82
C THR A 13 -7.69 -13.49 -38.87
N ALA A 14 -8.49 -13.61 -39.95
CA ALA A 14 -9.83 -13.01 -40.02
C ALA A 14 -10.85 -13.67 -39.08
N SER A 15 -10.79 -14.99 -38.90
CA SER A 15 -11.69 -15.71 -37.98
C SER A 15 -11.28 -15.55 -36.50
N VAL A 16 -9.99 -15.31 -36.22
CA VAL A 16 -9.50 -14.93 -34.88
C VAL A 16 -9.75 -13.44 -34.58
N SER A 17 -9.72 -12.55 -35.59
CA SER A 17 -10.01 -11.12 -35.41
C SER A 17 -11.50 -10.82 -35.23
N LEU A 18 -12.40 -11.62 -35.81
CA LEU A 18 -13.86 -11.52 -35.60
C LEU A 18 -14.34 -12.03 -34.22
N ARG A 19 -13.46 -12.67 -33.42
CA ARG A 19 -13.72 -12.97 -31.99
C ARG A 19 -13.15 -11.92 -31.03
N ARG A 20 -12.55 -10.84 -31.51
CA ARG A 20 -12.23 -9.69 -30.65
C ARG A 20 -13.52 -8.91 -30.39
N ARG A 21 -14.08 -9.10 -29.19
CA ARG A 21 -14.97 -8.10 -28.57
C ARG A 21 -14.27 -6.75 -28.71
N SER A 22 -14.86 -5.87 -29.52
CA SER A 22 -14.36 -4.53 -29.78
C SER A 22 -14.29 -3.75 -28.46
N THR A 23 -13.14 -3.09 -28.23
CA THR A 23 -12.86 -2.03 -27.24
C THR A 23 -12.59 -2.36 -25.77
N SER A 24 -12.57 -3.61 -25.27
CA SER A 24 -12.37 -3.86 -23.81
C SER A 24 -11.08 -4.60 -23.38
N PHE A 25 -10.31 -5.19 -24.31
CA PHE A 25 -9.20 -6.08 -23.93
C PHE A 25 -7.93 -5.36 -23.42
N SER A 26 -7.70 -4.09 -23.75
CA SER A 26 -6.51 -3.35 -23.28
C SER A 26 -6.63 -2.92 -21.82
N ASP A 27 -7.82 -2.46 -21.43
CA ASP A 27 -8.04 -1.80 -20.15
C ASP A 27 -8.24 -2.85 -19.06
N ASP A 28 -9.02 -3.91 -19.33
CA ASP A 28 -9.17 -5.02 -18.39
C ASP A 28 -7.83 -5.76 -18.18
N TYR A 29 -6.94 -5.81 -19.18
CA TYR A 29 -5.60 -6.41 -19.03
C TYR A 29 -4.68 -5.57 -18.14
N SER A 30 -4.71 -4.23 -18.27
CA SER A 30 -3.91 -3.36 -17.40
C SER A 30 -4.41 -3.39 -15.95
N VAL A 31 -5.73 -3.49 -15.73
CA VAL A 31 -6.31 -3.74 -14.41
C VAL A 31 -5.86 -5.11 -13.87
N GLN A 32 -5.86 -6.18 -14.66
CA GLN A 32 -5.37 -7.49 -14.19
C GLN A 32 -3.89 -7.45 -13.79
N ARG A 33 -3.07 -6.61 -14.41
CA ARG A 33 -1.67 -6.44 -14.05
C ARG A 33 -1.49 -5.75 -12.68
N THR A 34 -2.45 -4.98 -12.20
CA THR A 34 -2.37 -4.37 -10.86
C THR A 34 -2.46 -5.42 -9.75
N ASN A 35 -3.16 -6.54 -10.00
CA ASN A 35 -3.13 -7.70 -9.11
C ASN A 35 -1.71 -8.25 -8.95
N ASP A 36 -0.98 -8.36 -10.07
CA ASP A 36 0.39 -8.88 -10.03
C ASP A 36 1.34 -7.93 -9.29
N ASP A 37 1.19 -6.61 -9.47
CA ASP A 37 1.98 -5.61 -8.72
C ASP A 37 1.66 -5.62 -7.22
N ALA A 38 0.37 -5.70 -6.85
CA ALA A 38 -0.06 -5.78 -5.46
C ALA A 38 0.43 -7.07 -4.78
N THR A 39 0.32 -8.21 -5.47
CA THR A 39 0.87 -9.50 -4.99
C THR A 39 2.37 -9.40 -4.74
N GLN A 40 3.12 -8.74 -5.64
CA GLN A 40 4.57 -8.56 -5.48
C GLN A 40 4.93 -7.60 -4.35
N CYS A 41 4.20 -6.50 -4.16
CA CYS A 41 4.42 -5.60 -3.03
C CYS A 41 4.15 -6.30 -1.69
N LYS A 42 3.04 -7.05 -1.60
CA LYS A 42 2.75 -7.89 -0.43
C LYS A 42 3.88 -8.91 -0.19
N PHE A 43 4.36 -9.57 -1.24
CA PHE A 43 5.41 -10.59 -1.13
C PHE A 43 6.74 -9.99 -0.65
N ALA A 44 7.15 -8.85 -1.18
CA ALA A 44 8.36 -8.15 -0.75
C ALA A 44 8.30 -7.79 0.74
N ALA A 45 7.16 -7.28 1.22
CA ALA A 45 6.98 -6.95 2.63
C ALA A 45 7.01 -8.20 3.54
N VAL A 46 6.41 -9.32 3.10
CA VAL A 46 6.51 -10.61 3.82
C VAL A 46 7.95 -11.10 3.92
N GLN A 47 8.74 -10.99 2.85
CA GLN A 47 10.15 -11.39 2.85
C GLN A 47 11.00 -10.58 3.85
N LEU A 48 10.61 -9.34 4.14
CA LEU A 48 11.27 -8.46 5.11
C LEU A 48 10.74 -8.64 6.54
N GLY A 49 9.71 -9.46 6.76
CA GLY A 49 9.17 -9.73 8.09
C GLY A 49 8.11 -8.73 8.58
N TYR A 50 7.47 -7.98 7.67
CA TYR A 50 6.36 -7.10 8.04
C TYR A 50 5.17 -7.91 8.61
N TRP A 51 4.83 -9.04 7.99
CA TRP A 51 3.92 -10.06 8.53
C TRP A 51 4.29 -11.44 7.97
N LYS A 52 3.65 -12.49 8.52
CA LYS A 52 3.85 -13.87 8.08
C LYS A 52 2.77 -14.27 7.07
N ASP A 53 3.20 -14.78 5.92
CA ASP A 53 2.32 -15.42 4.94
C ASP A 53 3.09 -16.54 4.22
N GLU A 54 2.69 -17.79 4.47
CA GLU A 54 3.35 -18.98 3.90
C GLU A 54 2.88 -19.27 2.47
N PHE A 55 1.79 -18.67 2.02
CA PHE A 55 1.12 -18.98 0.77
C PHE A 55 1.48 -18.01 -0.36
N LEU A 56 1.77 -16.75 -0.03
CA LEU A 56 1.98 -15.68 -0.99
C LEU A 56 3.13 -15.97 -1.98
N SER A 57 4.15 -16.72 -1.53
CA SER A 57 5.25 -17.20 -2.37
C SER A 57 4.81 -18.08 -3.56
N ARG A 58 3.64 -18.72 -3.49
CA ARG A 58 3.05 -19.53 -4.57
C ARG A 58 2.43 -18.69 -5.68
N PHE A 59 2.03 -17.45 -5.35
CA PHE A 59 1.34 -16.55 -6.27
C PHE A 59 2.25 -15.45 -6.81
N ALA A 60 3.30 -15.08 -6.07
CA ALA A 60 4.34 -14.19 -6.54
C ALA A 60 5.23 -14.86 -7.60
N TYR A 61 5.71 -14.09 -8.57
CA TYR A 61 6.64 -14.58 -9.58
C TYR A 61 8.04 -14.76 -8.99
N SER A 62 8.59 -15.97 -9.07
CA SER A 62 9.95 -16.31 -8.59
C SER A 62 11.11 -15.77 -9.46
N GLY A 63 10.83 -15.01 -10.52
CA GLY A 63 11.80 -14.66 -11.56
C GLY A 63 12.53 -13.31 -11.41
N GLY A 64 12.20 -12.50 -10.39
CA GLY A 64 12.93 -11.26 -10.10
C GLY A 64 13.98 -11.53 -9.03
N GLY A 65 15.22 -11.81 -9.42
CA GLY A 65 16.31 -11.90 -8.44
C GLY A 65 16.51 -10.56 -7.74
N ASN A 66 16.67 -10.55 -6.41
CA ASN A 66 17.22 -9.51 -5.52
C ASN A 66 16.96 -8.00 -5.75
N ASP A 67 16.22 -7.57 -6.76
CA ASP A 67 16.31 -6.21 -7.33
C ASP A 67 14.96 -5.49 -7.44
N THR A 68 13.94 -5.96 -6.71
CA THR A 68 12.69 -5.21 -6.52
C THR A 68 12.58 -4.73 -5.09
N ARG A 69 13.64 -4.11 -4.56
CA ARG A 69 13.53 -3.36 -3.31
C ARG A 69 12.43 -2.31 -3.50
N ARG A 70 11.39 -2.38 -2.68
CA ARG A 70 10.36 -1.36 -2.62
C ARG A 70 10.80 -0.29 -1.62
N ASP A 71 10.35 0.94 -1.84
CA ASP A 71 10.60 2.00 -0.87
C ASP A 71 9.89 1.65 0.45
N PRO A 72 10.51 1.89 1.62
CA PRO A 72 9.98 1.44 2.91
C PRO A 72 8.54 1.91 3.18
N GLU A 73 8.18 3.11 2.75
CA GLU A 73 6.82 3.65 2.88
C GLU A 73 5.76 2.81 2.15
N ILE A 74 6.14 2.15 1.05
CA ILE A 74 5.25 1.23 0.33
C ILE A 74 5.03 -0.03 1.18
N SER A 75 6.09 -0.63 1.70
CA SER A 75 6.00 -1.83 2.55
C SER A 75 5.18 -1.56 3.82
N ILE A 76 5.42 -0.42 4.48
CA ILE A 76 4.66 0.02 5.66
C ILE A 76 3.19 0.28 5.30
N GLY A 77 2.92 0.93 4.16
CA GLY A 77 1.55 1.15 3.68
C GLY A 77 0.79 -0.15 3.43
N TYR A 78 1.43 -1.15 2.82
CA TYR A 78 0.84 -2.48 2.62
C TYR A 78 0.61 -3.23 3.93
N TRP A 79 1.52 -3.13 4.90
CA TRP A 79 1.30 -3.69 6.23
C TRP A 79 0.09 -3.04 6.91
N ALA A 80 0.00 -1.71 6.91
CA ALA A 80 -1.11 -0.99 7.52
C ALA A 80 -2.46 -1.37 6.88
N ARG A 81 -2.47 -1.50 5.54
CA ARG A 81 -3.61 -2.00 4.75
C ARG A 81 -4.03 -3.40 5.16
N VAL A 82 -3.10 -4.35 5.19
CA VAL A 82 -3.37 -5.77 5.54
C VAL A 82 -3.87 -5.88 6.99
N SER A 83 -3.19 -5.22 7.94
CA SER A 83 -3.57 -5.23 9.35
C SER A 83 -4.98 -4.67 9.57
N ALA A 84 -5.30 -3.54 8.93
CA ALA A 84 -6.61 -2.92 9.06
C ALA A 84 -7.76 -3.80 8.53
N VAL A 85 -7.57 -4.42 7.36
CA VAL A 85 -8.56 -5.34 6.77
C VAL A 85 -8.71 -6.58 7.64
N ASN A 86 -7.60 -7.19 8.08
CA ASN A 86 -7.63 -8.38 8.92
C ASN A 86 -8.36 -8.14 10.24
N HIS A 87 -8.12 -7.01 10.91
CA HIS A 87 -8.84 -6.68 12.13
C HIS A 87 -10.35 -6.54 11.93
N LEU A 88 -10.79 -5.92 10.84
CA LEU A 88 -12.23 -5.82 10.54
C LEU A 88 -12.86 -7.20 10.31
N VAL A 89 -12.14 -8.09 9.61
CA VAL A 89 -12.55 -9.47 9.38
C VAL A 89 -12.65 -10.22 10.71
N GLU A 90 -11.63 -10.18 11.55
CA GLU A 90 -11.62 -10.81 12.88
C GLU A 90 -12.77 -10.31 13.75
N ARG A 91 -13.01 -8.99 13.78
CA ARG A 91 -14.10 -8.40 14.55
C ARG A 91 -15.48 -8.81 14.03
N PHE A 92 -15.63 -8.99 12.72
CA PHE A 92 -16.87 -9.50 12.13
C PHE A 92 -17.12 -10.95 12.58
N ILE A 93 -16.08 -11.78 12.54
CA ILE A 93 -16.12 -13.17 13.00
C ILE A 93 -16.50 -13.23 14.49
N ASP A 94 -15.80 -12.47 15.35
CA ASP A 94 -16.02 -12.46 16.79
C ASP A 94 -17.47 -12.10 17.14
N LYS A 95 -18.03 -11.12 16.42
CA LYS A 95 -19.40 -10.63 16.66
C LYS A 95 -20.50 -11.56 16.20
N THR A 96 -20.20 -12.41 15.22
CA THR A 96 -21.21 -13.31 14.64
C THR A 96 -21.25 -14.66 15.37
N GLU A 97 -20.35 -14.92 16.33
CA GLU A 97 -20.36 -16.06 17.29
C GLU A 97 -20.64 -17.46 16.66
N GLY A 98 -20.36 -17.63 15.37
CA GLY A 98 -20.64 -18.87 14.62
C GLY A 98 -22.07 -19.03 14.09
N GLN A 99 -22.94 -18.03 14.23
CA GLN A 99 -24.30 -18.02 13.68
C GLN A 99 -24.31 -17.64 12.19
N CYS A 100 -23.56 -18.37 11.38
CA CYS A 100 -23.28 -18.01 10.00
C CYS A 100 -22.89 -19.24 9.18
N GLN A 101 -23.17 -19.22 7.88
CA GLN A 101 -22.64 -20.21 6.95
C GLN A 101 -21.14 -19.92 6.76
N ILE A 102 -20.29 -20.91 6.51
CA ILE A 102 -18.86 -20.67 6.35
C ILE A 102 -18.55 -20.81 4.87
N LYS A 103 -18.45 -19.70 4.15
CA LYS A 103 -18.08 -19.69 2.73
C LYS A 103 -17.11 -18.57 2.43
N PHE A 104 -15.98 -18.94 1.85
CA PHE A 104 -14.98 -18.00 1.36
C PHE A 104 -15.13 -17.93 -0.16
N VAL A 105 -15.61 -16.80 -0.67
CA VAL A 105 -15.81 -16.64 -2.10
C VAL A 105 -14.86 -15.58 -2.63
N ASP A 106 -13.89 -16.01 -3.43
CA ASP A 106 -12.94 -15.16 -4.14
C ASP A 106 -13.45 -14.93 -5.56
N VAL A 107 -13.56 -13.67 -5.95
CA VAL A 107 -14.13 -13.25 -7.24
C VAL A 107 -13.14 -12.40 -7.97
N ASP A 108 -12.85 -12.81 -9.20
CA ASP A 108 -11.88 -12.18 -10.06
C ASP A 108 -12.33 -12.24 -11.53
N PHE A 109 -11.61 -11.50 -12.38
CA PHE A 109 -11.66 -11.74 -13.82
C PHE A 109 -11.33 -13.19 -14.12
N SER A 110 -12.05 -13.82 -15.05
CA SER A 110 -11.88 -15.24 -15.37
C SER A 110 -10.45 -15.63 -15.73
N SER A 111 -9.66 -14.73 -16.32
CA SER A 111 -8.24 -14.92 -16.61
C SER A 111 -7.36 -14.99 -15.37
N VAL A 112 -7.60 -14.13 -14.38
CA VAL A 112 -6.91 -14.12 -13.08
C VAL A 112 -7.33 -15.34 -12.28
N THR A 113 -8.62 -15.65 -12.27
CA THR A 113 -9.15 -16.88 -11.69
C THR A 113 -8.45 -18.12 -12.26
N ALA A 114 -8.36 -18.25 -13.59
CA ALA A 114 -7.67 -19.36 -14.23
C ALA A 114 -6.18 -19.44 -13.83
N LYS A 115 -5.50 -18.31 -13.68
CA LYS A 115 -4.10 -18.23 -13.21
C LYS A 115 -3.99 -18.69 -11.74
N LYS A 116 -4.86 -18.21 -10.85
CA LYS A 116 -4.93 -18.62 -9.44
C LYS A 116 -5.19 -20.13 -9.32
N ILE A 117 -6.16 -20.67 -10.06
CA ILE A 117 -6.48 -22.11 -10.07
C ILE A 117 -5.24 -22.95 -10.44
N ARG A 118 -4.47 -22.52 -11.45
CA ARG A 118 -3.23 -23.21 -11.85
C ARG A 118 -2.18 -23.21 -10.72
N GLN A 119 -2.05 -22.11 -9.98
CA GLN A 119 -1.12 -22.05 -8.84
C GLN A 119 -1.61 -22.89 -7.66
N ILE A 120 -2.91 -22.86 -7.36
CA ILE A 120 -3.52 -23.67 -6.29
C ILE A 120 -3.34 -25.17 -6.57
N ARG A 121 -3.59 -25.60 -7.81
CA ARG A 121 -3.44 -27.01 -8.24
C ARG A 121 -1.97 -27.43 -8.44
N LYS A 122 -1.01 -26.51 -8.38
CA LYS A 122 0.40 -26.83 -8.61
C LYS A 122 0.93 -27.69 -7.45
N PRO A 123 1.43 -28.91 -7.71
CA PRO A 123 2.00 -29.74 -6.66
C PRO A 123 3.14 -29.02 -5.91
N GLY A 124 3.21 -29.19 -4.60
CA GLY A 124 4.28 -28.66 -3.76
C GLY A 124 3.83 -28.45 -2.32
N SER A 125 4.72 -27.91 -1.48
CA SER A 125 4.42 -27.55 -0.10
C SER A 125 4.18 -26.05 0.04
N PRO A 126 3.09 -25.60 0.69
CA PRO A 126 1.95 -26.41 1.15
C PRO A 126 1.05 -26.87 -0.01
N ASP A 127 0.33 -27.98 0.16
CA ASP A 127 -0.74 -28.41 -0.74
C ASP A 127 -1.97 -27.55 -0.50
N LEU A 128 -2.21 -26.61 -1.43
CA LEU A 128 -3.29 -25.64 -1.30
C LEU A 128 -4.66 -26.27 -1.55
N VAL A 129 -4.76 -27.32 -2.36
CA VAL A 129 -6.04 -27.97 -2.64
C VAL A 129 -6.52 -28.71 -1.39
N SER A 130 -5.64 -29.45 -0.73
CA SER A 130 -5.99 -30.11 0.54
C SER A 130 -6.34 -29.08 1.61
N LEU A 131 -5.51 -28.03 1.75
CA LEU A 131 -5.71 -26.96 2.72
C LEU A 131 -7.08 -26.28 2.58
N PHE A 132 -7.49 -25.96 1.34
CA PHE A 132 -8.79 -25.31 1.11
C PHE A 132 -9.97 -26.27 1.24
N SER A 133 -9.75 -27.57 1.00
CA SER A 133 -10.81 -28.58 1.12
C SER A 133 -11.14 -28.94 2.57
N GLU A 134 -10.32 -28.53 3.54
CA GLU A 134 -10.57 -28.77 4.95
C GLU A 134 -11.71 -27.89 5.48
N PRO A 135 -12.80 -28.50 6.03
CA PRO A 135 -13.82 -27.82 6.82
C PRO A 135 -13.20 -26.98 7.93
N ARG A 136 -13.53 -25.69 7.96
CA ARG A 136 -13.06 -24.81 9.01
C ARG A 136 -14.00 -24.90 10.20
N LYS A 137 -13.48 -25.33 11.36
CA LYS A 137 -14.27 -25.56 12.58
C LYS A 137 -14.82 -24.27 13.22
N HIS A 138 -14.31 -23.10 12.84
CA HIS A 138 -14.78 -21.78 13.27
C HIS A 138 -14.38 -20.79 12.17
N PHE A 139 -15.30 -20.06 11.52
CA PHE A 139 -15.13 -18.78 10.79
C PHE A 139 -16.37 -18.52 9.91
N ASN A 140 -16.87 -17.31 9.82
CA ASN A 140 -18.17 -16.97 9.17
C ASN A 140 -18.01 -16.63 7.67
N VAL A 141 -19.09 -16.55 6.85
CA VAL A 141 -19.05 -16.25 5.39
C VAL A 141 -18.26 -14.96 5.17
N ILE A 142 -17.12 -15.08 4.49
CA ILE A 142 -16.30 -13.96 4.06
C ILE A 142 -16.25 -13.96 2.54
N PHE A 143 -16.94 -13.00 1.96
CA PHE A 143 -16.87 -12.70 0.54
C PHE A 143 -15.71 -11.76 0.29
N SER A 144 -14.67 -12.24 -0.39
CA SER A 144 -13.48 -11.46 -0.68
C SER A 144 -13.45 -11.15 -2.18
N VAL A 145 -13.90 -9.96 -2.58
CA VAL A 145 -13.60 -9.47 -3.94
C VAL A 145 -12.20 -8.89 -3.88
N THR A 146 -11.20 -9.69 -4.28
CA THR A 146 -9.81 -9.32 -4.04
C THR A 146 -8.96 -9.55 -5.27
N PHE A 147 -8.51 -8.45 -5.88
CA PHE A 147 -7.41 -8.42 -6.84
C PHE A 147 -6.04 -8.68 -6.22
N SER A 148 -5.94 -9.44 -5.11
CA SER A 148 -4.71 -9.98 -4.50
C SER A 148 -5.01 -10.49 -3.10
N PHE A 149 -5.13 -11.81 -2.95
CA PHE A 149 -5.12 -12.59 -1.71
C PHE A 149 -5.11 -11.75 -0.39
N VAL A 150 -6.24 -11.71 0.32
CA VAL A 150 -6.23 -11.35 1.74
C VAL A 150 -5.69 -12.58 2.48
N GLY A 151 -4.50 -12.45 3.06
CA GLY A 151 -3.94 -13.47 3.93
C GLY A 151 -4.75 -13.60 5.21
N VAL A 152 -5.79 -14.44 5.19
CA VAL A 152 -6.41 -15.01 6.40
C VAL A 152 -6.40 -16.53 6.25
N ALA A 153 -5.27 -17.13 6.62
CA ALA A 153 -5.19 -18.56 6.87
C ALA A 153 -4.12 -18.83 7.92
N GLU A 154 -4.50 -18.73 9.20
CA GLU A 154 -3.94 -19.62 10.22
C GLU A 154 -5.08 -20.16 11.10
N THR A 155 -5.06 -21.49 11.30
CA THR A 155 -5.58 -22.30 12.44
C THR A 155 -6.66 -23.39 12.13
N ILE A 156 -6.16 -24.65 12.02
CA ILE A 156 -6.65 -25.99 12.49
C ILE A 156 -7.82 -26.78 11.79
N ILE A 157 -7.40 -27.82 11.04
CA ILE A 157 -7.76 -29.28 10.89
C ILE A 157 -9.21 -29.82 11.09
N GLU A 158 -9.84 -30.31 10.01
CA GLU A 158 -10.18 -31.74 9.69
C GLU A 158 -11.21 -31.87 8.53
N ALA A 159 -10.94 -32.81 7.60
CA ALA A 159 -11.23 -32.84 6.14
C ALA A 159 -12.62 -33.29 5.61
N PHE A 160 -12.98 -32.83 4.39
CA PHE A 160 -13.92 -33.47 3.43
C PHE A 160 -13.48 -33.24 1.95
N PRO A 161 -13.91 -34.08 0.98
CA PRO A 161 -13.38 -34.06 -0.39
C PRO A 161 -14.02 -33.02 -1.35
N ALA A 162 -13.18 -32.35 -2.14
CA ALA A 162 -13.57 -31.37 -3.17
C ALA A 162 -14.34 -31.98 -4.37
N LYS A 163 -15.22 -31.19 -5.00
CA LYS A 163 -16.00 -31.59 -6.19
C LYS A 163 -16.00 -30.48 -7.25
N GLU A 164 -15.79 -30.86 -8.51
CA GLU A 164 -15.55 -29.94 -9.65
C GLU A 164 -16.84 -29.69 -10.47
N THR A 165 -17.13 -28.41 -10.77
CA THR A 165 -18.15 -28.02 -11.77
C THR A 165 -17.67 -26.80 -12.57
N GLN A 166 -17.38 -27.02 -13.86
CA GLN A 166 -17.11 -26.04 -14.94
C GLN A 166 -15.72 -25.34 -14.96
N HIS A 167 -15.15 -25.25 -16.16
CA HIS A 167 -13.74 -24.96 -16.47
C HIS A 167 -13.18 -23.57 -16.10
N THR A 168 -13.90 -22.74 -15.35
CA THR A 168 -13.42 -21.41 -14.89
C THR A 168 -13.48 -21.20 -13.40
N ASP A 169 -14.08 -22.11 -12.64
CA ASP A 169 -14.28 -21.95 -11.21
C ASP A 169 -13.58 -23.09 -10.46
N LEU A 170 -13.26 -22.85 -9.19
CA LEU A 170 -12.70 -23.84 -8.29
C LEU A 170 -13.53 -23.87 -7.02
N HIS A 171 -13.90 -25.07 -6.60
CA HIS A 171 -14.63 -25.32 -5.36
C HIS A 171 -13.87 -26.36 -4.54
N CYS A 172 -13.36 -25.94 -3.40
CA CYS A 172 -12.60 -26.76 -2.46
C CYS A 172 -13.23 -26.57 -1.08
N GLY A 173 -14.05 -27.51 -0.60
CA GLY A 173 -14.74 -27.39 0.67
C GLY A 173 -15.58 -26.11 0.75
N ASP A 174 -15.28 -25.27 1.73
CA ASP A 174 -15.93 -23.98 1.98
C ASP A 174 -15.29 -22.81 1.19
N TYR A 175 -14.23 -23.08 0.40
CA TYR A 175 -13.57 -22.11 -0.46
C TYR A 175 -14.03 -22.24 -1.91
N HIS A 176 -14.51 -21.12 -2.46
CA HIS A 176 -14.98 -21.00 -3.83
C HIS A 176 -14.23 -19.86 -4.51
N LEU A 177 -13.53 -20.17 -5.60
CA LEU A 177 -12.90 -19.18 -6.45
C LEU A 177 -13.65 -19.16 -7.78
N VAL A 178 -14.30 -18.03 -8.08
CA VAL A 178 -15.19 -17.90 -9.24
C VAL A 178 -14.72 -16.79 -10.17
N GLY A 179 -14.83 -17.04 -11.48
CA GLY A 179 -14.58 -16.00 -12.48
C GLY A 179 -15.87 -15.25 -12.79
N ALA A 180 -15.95 -13.96 -12.47
CA ALA A 180 -17.13 -13.13 -12.76
C ALA A 180 -16.76 -11.66 -13.02
N ASP A 181 -17.41 -11.04 -14.00
CA ASP A 181 -17.39 -9.58 -14.13
C ASP A 181 -18.38 -8.94 -13.14
N ILE A 182 -17.88 -8.41 -12.03
CA ILE A 182 -18.69 -7.78 -10.97
C ILE A 182 -19.41 -6.50 -11.43
N ARG A 183 -19.06 -5.93 -12.58
CA ARG A 183 -19.81 -4.83 -13.21
C ARG A 183 -21.16 -5.32 -13.75
N GLN A 184 -21.30 -6.63 -13.97
CA GLN A 184 -22.49 -7.26 -14.52
C GLN A 184 -23.23 -8.03 -13.42
N TRP A 185 -24.16 -7.35 -12.75
CA TRP A 185 -24.88 -7.92 -11.61
C TRP A 185 -25.53 -9.28 -11.89
N ALA A 186 -26.11 -9.48 -13.08
CA ALA A 186 -26.76 -10.74 -13.43
C ALA A 186 -25.77 -11.93 -13.46
N GLU A 187 -24.57 -11.73 -14.00
CA GLU A 187 -23.49 -12.72 -14.01
C GLU A 187 -22.99 -12.97 -12.59
N PHE A 188 -22.70 -11.89 -11.87
CA PHE A 188 -22.21 -11.95 -10.50
C PHE A 188 -23.18 -12.70 -9.58
N LYS A 189 -24.46 -12.33 -9.59
CA LYS A 189 -25.52 -12.98 -8.83
C LYS A 189 -25.64 -14.46 -9.19
N ALA A 190 -25.58 -14.82 -10.47
CA ALA A 190 -25.64 -16.23 -10.88
C ALA A 190 -24.49 -17.05 -10.28
N LYS A 191 -23.29 -16.46 -10.11
CA LYS A 191 -22.17 -17.10 -9.41
C LYS A 191 -22.44 -17.23 -7.91
N LEU A 192 -22.98 -16.19 -7.25
CA LEU A 192 -23.40 -16.26 -5.84
C LEU A 192 -24.41 -17.39 -5.62
N ASP A 193 -25.43 -17.47 -6.48
CA ASP A 193 -26.46 -18.52 -6.44
C ASP A 193 -25.83 -19.91 -6.66
N SER A 194 -24.86 -20.04 -7.58
CA SER A 194 -24.18 -21.32 -7.87
C SER A 194 -23.34 -21.84 -6.71
N VAL A 195 -22.79 -20.93 -5.91
CA VAL A 195 -22.06 -21.24 -4.67
C VAL A 195 -23.02 -21.63 -3.55
N GLY A 196 -24.31 -21.26 -3.66
CA GLY A 196 -25.35 -21.58 -2.67
C GLY A 196 -25.25 -20.72 -1.42
N ILE A 197 -25.02 -19.41 -1.58
CA ILE A 197 -24.96 -18.45 -0.49
C ILE A 197 -26.37 -18.25 0.10
N ASP A 198 -26.48 -18.32 1.43
CA ASP A 198 -27.72 -18.00 2.15
C ASP A 198 -27.77 -16.49 2.47
N THR A 199 -28.72 -15.79 1.84
CA THR A 199 -28.88 -14.33 1.99
C THR A 199 -29.42 -13.90 3.35
N THR A 200 -29.94 -14.84 4.14
CA THR A 200 -30.50 -14.57 5.48
C THR A 200 -29.43 -14.51 6.56
N LEU A 201 -28.21 -14.98 6.25
CA LEU A 201 -27.10 -15.04 7.20
C LEU A 201 -26.20 -13.79 7.07
N PRO A 202 -25.54 -13.37 8.17
CA PRO A 202 -24.59 -12.27 8.13
C PRO A 202 -23.49 -12.52 7.11
N THR A 203 -23.29 -11.57 6.19
CA THR A 203 -22.31 -11.69 5.10
C THR A 203 -21.35 -10.50 5.09
N LEU A 204 -20.04 -10.76 5.03
CA LEU A 204 -19.01 -9.73 4.88
C LEU A 204 -18.50 -9.67 3.43
N PHE A 205 -18.54 -8.51 2.79
CA PHE A 205 -17.90 -8.20 1.52
C PHE A 205 -16.62 -7.41 1.74
N LEU A 206 -15.53 -7.81 1.09
CA LEU A 206 -14.27 -7.09 1.06
C LEU A 206 -14.01 -6.61 -0.37
N ALA A 207 -13.75 -5.33 -0.56
CA ALA A 207 -13.31 -4.71 -1.80
C ALA A 207 -11.98 -3.99 -1.56
N GLU A 208 -10.88 -4.68 -1.83
CA GLU A 208 -9.52 -4.20 -1.53
C GLU A 208 -8.85 -3.63 -2.79
N CYS A 209 -8.94 -2.31 -2.98
CA CYS A 209 -8.63 -1.58 -4.21
C CYS A 209 -9.36 -2.17 -5.42
N VAL A 210 -10.70 -2.20 -5.38
CA VAL A 210 -11.53 -2.80 -6.44
C VAL A 210 -12.42 -1.77 -7.11
N LEU A 211 -13.22 -1.04 -6.32
CA LEU A 211 -14.30 -0.20 -6.86
C LEU A 211 -13.77 0.98 -7.69
N VAL A 212 -12.54 1.43 -7.43
CA VAL A 212 -11.84 2.46 -8.21
C VAL A 212 -11.59 2.08 -9.69
N TYR A 213 -11.56 0.78 -10.03
CA TYR A 213 -11.33 0.30 -11.41
C TYR A 213 -12.58 0.27 -12.29
N MET A 214 -13.77 0.54 -11.73
CA MET A 214 -15.03 0.61 -12.48
C MET A 214 -15.62 2.02 -12.40
N SER A 215 -16.56 2.34 -13.28
CA SER A 215 -17.18 3.66 -13.25
C SER A 215 -17.97 3.88 -11.96
N VAL A 216 -18.18 5.15 -11.60
CA VAL A 216 -19.00 5.52 -10.43
C VAL A 216 -20.38 4.87 -10.52
N ASP A 217 -21.03 4.90 -11.68
CA ASP A 217 -22.35 4.29 -11.90
C ASP A 217 -22.35 2.77 -11.71
N GLN A 218 -21.33 2.07 -12.24
CA GLN A 218 -21.21 0.62 -12.10
C GLN A 218 -21.03 0.22 -10.64
N SER A 219 -20.16 0.93 -9.92
CA SER A 219 -19.94 0.69 -8.51
C SER A 219 -21.18 1.01 -7.66
N ALA A 220 -21.91 2.09 -7.98
CA ALA A 220 -23.15 2.46 -7.31
C ALA A 220 -24.20 1.35 -7.47
N GLN A 221 -24.38 0.85 -8.71
CA GLN A 221 -25.30 -0.25 -9.00
C GLN A 221 -24.90 -1.53 -8.25
N LEU A 222 -23.61 -1.87 -8.19
CA LEU A 222 -23.11 -3.01 -7.42
C LEU A 222 -23.43 -2.86 -5.92
N LEU A 223 -23.09 -1.71 -5.33
CA LEU A 223 -23.35 -1.42 -3.92
C LEU A 223 -24.84 -1.50 -3.57
N LYS A 224 -25.70 -0.95 -4.44
CA LYS A 224 -27.16 -0.98 -4.29
C LYS A 224 -27.72 -2.39 -4.37
N ASN A 225 -27.26 -3.17 -5.34
CA ASN A 225 -27.71 -4.54 -5.51
C ASN A 225 -27.31 -5.43 -4.32
N ILE A 226 -26.08 -5.26 -3.81
CA ILE A 226 -25.61 -5.99 -2.60
C ILE A 226 -26.44 -5.58 -1.38
N SER A 227 -26.69 -4.28 -1.17
CA SER A 227 -27.48 -3.80 -0.03
C SER A 227 -28.90 -4.36 -0.01
N ASP A 228 -29.48 -4.58 -1.20
CA ASP A 228 -30.85 -5.06 -1.36
C ASP A 228 -30.93 -6.59 -1.24
N TYR A 229 -29.92 -7.31 -1.73
CA TYR A 229 -29.94 -8.78 -1.85
C TYR A 229 -29.73 -9.53 -0.52
N PHE A 230 -29.03 -8.93 0.46
CA PHE A 230 -28.75 -9.56 1.77
C PHE A 230 -29.58 -8.95 2.91
N ASP A 231 -29.92 -9.76 3.91
CA ASP A 231 -30.63 -9.31 5.11
C ASP A 231 -29.70 -8.60 6.09
N THR A 232 -28.53 -9.21 6.34
CA THR A 232 -27.47 -8.66 7.18
C THR A 232 -26.16 -8.69 6.40
N VAL A 233 -25.66 -7.51 6.05
CA VAL A 233 -24.47 -7.39 5.21
C VAL A 233 -23.56 -6.28 5.68
N VAL A 234 -22.27 -6.56 5.56
CA VAL A 234 -21.18 -5.68 5.89
C VAL A 234 -20.30 -5.55 4.65
N PHE A 235 -19.86 -4.35 4.32
CA PHE A 235 -18.98 -4.08 3.19
C PHE A 235 -17.77 -3.28 3.63
N VAL A 236 -16.57 -3.83 3.45
CA VAL A 236 -15.30 -3.16 3.71
C VAL A 236 -14.69 -2.75 2.37
N ASN A 237 -14.38 -1.48 2.23
CA ASN A 237 -13.74 -0.91 1.05
C ASN A 237 -12.41 -0.27 1.45
N TYR A 238 -11.31 -0.69 0.83
CA TYR A 238 -10.02 -0.02 0.95
C TYR A 238 -9.65 0.53 -0.42
N GLU A 239 -9.50 1.84 -0.57
CA GLU A 239 -9.05 2.45 -1.83
C GLU A 239 -8.58 3.90 -1.63
N GLN A 240 -8.34 4.59 -2.73
CA GLN A 240 -7.84 5.97 -2.73
C GLN A 240 -8.86 6.97 -2.15
N VAL A 241 -8.33 8.07 -1.63
CA VAL A 241 -9.08 9.24 -1.17
C VAL A 241 -8.25 10.50 -1.39
N ARG A 242 -8.85 11.70 -1.34
CA ARG A 242 -8.15 12.99 -1.48
C ARG A 242 -7.40 13.16 -2.81
N ILE A 243 -7.91 12.61 -3.91
CA ILE A 243 -7.22 12.62 -5.22
C ILE A 243 -7.05 14.01 -5.87
N LYS A 244 -7.72 15.05 -5.36
CA LYS A 244 -7.75 16.39 -5.99
C LYS A 244 -6.53 17.26 -5.71
N ASP A 245 -5.63 16.86 -4.82
CA ASP A 245 -4.45 17.64 -4.51
C ASP A 245 -3.29 17.39 -5.51
N ALA A 246 -2.13 17.99 -5.25
CA ALA A 246 -0.95 17.83 -6.10
C ALA A 246 -0.43 16.38 -6.12
N PHE A 247 -0.52 15.67 -5.00
CA PHE A 247 -0.07 14.28 -4.91
C PHE A 247 -1.03 13.36 -5.66
N GLY A 248 -2.34 13.52 -5.45
CA GLY A 248 -3.36 12.77 -6.19
C GLY A 248 -3.25 12.97 -7.70
N SER A 249 -3.00 14.20 -8.15
CA SER A 249 -2.77 14.51 -9.57
C SER A 249 -1.52 13.82 -10.15
N VAL A 250 -0.45 13.70 -9.36
CA VAL A 250 0.77 12.98 -9.76
C VAL A 250 0.52 11.48 -9.77
N MET A 251 -0.20 10.96 -8.76
CA MET A 251 -0.58 9.56 -8.65
C MET A 251 -1.43 9.11 -9.86
N GLU A 252 -2.46 9.87 -10.21
CA GLU A 252 -3.32 9.61 -11.37
C GLU A 252 -2.49 9.56 -12.66
N LYS A 253 -1.67 10.59 -12.93
CA LYS A 253 -0.78 10.62 -14.10
C LYS A 253 0.19 9.45 -14.15
N ASN A 254 0.75 9.04 -13.01
CA ASN A 254 1.67 7.92 -12.92
C ASN A 254 0.99 6.58 -13.28
N LEU A 255 -0.28 6.42 -12.90
CA LEU A 255 -1.08 5.25 -13.24
C LEU A 255 -1.51 5.27 -14.70
N GLU A 256 -1.93 6.41 -15.22
CA GLU A 256 -2.26 6.60 -16.64
C GLU A 256 -1.07 6.28 -17.56
N GLN A 257 0.14 6.73 -17.19
CA GLN A 257 1.38 6.41 -17.92
C GLN A 257 1.69 4.91 -17.96
N ARG A 258 1.20 4.15 -16.97
CA ARG A 258 1.30 2.68 -16.92
C ARG A 258 0.14 1.99 -17.65
N GLY A 259 -0.76 2.75 -18.28
CA GLY A 259 -1.96 2.26 -18.96
C GLY A 259 -3.08 1.85 -18.00
N ILE A 260 -3.01 2.25 -16.73
CA ILE A 260 -4.03 1.95 -15.72
C ILE A 260 -4.98 3.15 -15.66
N GLN A 261 -6.21 2.95 -16.12
CA GLN A 261 -7.28 3.92 -15.98
C GLN A 261 -8.08 3.62 -14.73
N LEU A 262 -8.53 4.67 -14.04
CA LEU A 262 -9.30 4.56 -12.81
C LEU A 262 -10.63 5.32 -12.94
N PRO A 263 -11.65 4.75 -13.61
CA PRO A 263 -12.93 5.42 -13.84
C PRO A 263 -13.70 5.76 -12.56
N GLY A 264 -13.34 5.15 -11.42
CA GLY A 264 -13.94 5.39 -10.11
C GLY A 264 -13.29 6.53 -9.31
N LEU A 265 -12.20 7.14 -9.79
CA LEU A 265 -11.54 8.26 -9.11
C LEU A 265 -12.46 9.44 -8.74
N PRO A 266 -13.50 9.79 -9.52
CA PRO A 266 -14.42 10.87 -9.12
C PRO A 266 -15.13 10.61 -7.79
N ALA A 267 -15.24 9.35 -7.32
CA ALA A 267 -15.78 8.98 -6.01
C ALA A 267 -14.72 9.05 -4.88
N CYS A 268 -13.46 9.34 -5.19
CA CYS A 268 -12.32 9.35 -4.27
C CYS A 268 -11.85 10.77 -3.91
N ASN A 269 -12.73 11.77 -4.00
CA ASN A 269 -12.35 13.18 -3.80
C ASN A 269 -11.98 13.47 -2.34
N ASP A 270 -12.72 12.91 -1.41
CA ASP A 270 -12.53 13.05 0.03
C ASP A 270 -13.31 11.95 0.78
N VAL A 271 -13.12 11.91 2.10
CA VAL A 271 -13.73 10.92 2.99
C VAL A 271 -15.27 10.99 2.94
N GLU A 272 -15.84 12.18 2.79
CA GLU A 272 -17.29 12.36 2.76
C GLU A 272 -17.88 11.85 1.44
N THR A 273 -17.20 12.06 0.31
CA THR A 273 -17.63 11.50 -0.97
C THR A 273 -17.63 9.97 -0.97
N GLN A 274 -16.64 9.35 -0.32
CA GLN A 274 -16.63 7.89 -0.13
C GLN A 274 -17.78 7.46 0.78
N ARG A 275 -18.06 8.19 1.86
CA ARG A 275 -19.18 7.90 2.76
C ARG A 275 -20.53 8.02 2.05
N GLU A 276 -20.76 9.10 1.31
CA GLU A 276 -22.01 9.36 0.60
C GLU A 276 -22.25 8.34 -0.53
N ARG A 277 -21.19 7.82 -1.17
CA ARG A 277 -21.28 6.74 -2.15
C ARG A 277 -21.98 5.51 -1.60
N PHE A 278 -21.77 5.16 -0.33
CA PHE A 278 -22.47 4.05 0.30
C PHE A 278 -23.88 4.45 0.74
N LEU A 279 -24.04 5.60 1.41
CA LEU A 279 -25.34 6.05 1.92
C LEU A 279 -26.39 6.21 0.80
N SER A 280 -26.00 6.84 -0.31
CA SER A 280 -26.85 7.01 -1.49
C SER A 280 -27.25 5.70 -2.17
N ASN A 281 -26.52 4.61 -1.89
CA ASN A 281 -26.76 3.28 -2.45
C ASN A 281 -27.33 2.29 -1.42
N GLY A 282 -28.09 2.78 -0.43
CA GLY A 282 -28.91 1.93 0.43
C GLY A 282 -28.21 1.38 1.67
N TRP A 283 -26.99 1.84 1.98
CA TRP A 283 -26.29 1.50 3.21
C TRP A 283 -26.67 2.46 4.34
N LYS A 284 -26.89 1.95 5.56
CA LYS A 284 -27.37 2.75 6.69
C LYS A 284 -26.24 3.30 7.55
N ASP A 285 -25.36 2.41 8.02
CA ASP A 285 -24.28 2.77 8.92
C ASP A 285 -22.95 2.73 8.17
N VAL A 286 -22.36 3.89 7.89
CA VAL A 286 -21.15 4.01 7.07
C VAL A 286 -20.09 4.79 7.83
N THR A 287 -18.91 4.19 7.97
CA THR A 287 -17.72 4.83 8.53
C THR A 287 -16.59 4.77 7.50
N VAL A 288 -15.89 5.90 7.30
CA VAL A 288 -14.71 5.97 6.43
C VAL A 288 -13.60 6.69 7.18
N ILE A 289 -12.40 6.11 7.20
CA ILE A 289 -11.26 6.57 7.99
C ILE A 289 -10.04 6.64 7.08
N ASP A 290 -9.31 7.75 7.10
CA ASP A 290 -8.03 7.84 6.38
C ASP A 290 -6.96 6.95 7.03
N MET A 291 -6.04 6.44 6.20
CA MET A 291 -5.06 5.47 6.67
C MET A 291 -4.01 6.10 7.62
N ASN A 292 -3.86 7.42 7.66
CA ASN A 292 -3.04 8.09 8.67
C ASN A 292 -3.63 7.94 10.08
N ILE A 293 -4.94 8.15 10.23
CA ILE A 293 -5.64 7.92 11.50
C ILE A 293 -5.53 6.45 11.88
N VAL A 294 -5.73 5.54 10.91
CA VAL A 294 -5.59 4.10 11.16
C VAL A 294 -4.21 3.77 11.70
N TYR A 295 -3.16 4.18 10.97
CA TYR A 295 -1.77 3.91 11.32
C TYR A 295 -1.37 4.48 12.69
N LYS A 296 -1.71 5.74 12.96
CA LYS A 296 -1.23 6.46 14.15
C LYS A 296 -2.05 6.21 15.42
N LYS A 297 -3.34 5.91 15.28
CA LYS A 297 -4.26 5.90 16.42
C LYS A 297 -4.98 4.58 16.63
N LEU A 298 -5.15 3.79 15.57
CA LEU A 298 -5.94 2.57 15.63
C LEU A 298 -5.01 1.36 15.71
N LEU A 299 -4.01 1.21 14.84
CA LEU A 299 -3.11 0.07 14.90
C LEU A 299 -2.38 -0.05 16.27
N PRO A 300 -2.09 -1.29 16.75
CA PRO A 300 -1.35 -1.49 17.98
C PRO A 300 0.02 -0.82 17.92
N GLN A 301 0.32 0.06 18.87
CA GLN A 301 1.52 0.90 18.81
C GLN A 301 2.81 0.11 19.02
N ASP A 302 2.75 -1.01 19.74
CA ASP A 302 3.83 -1.97 19.85
C ASP A 302 4.18 -2.63 18.51
N GLU A 303 3.18 -2.92 17.69
CA GLU A 303 3.39 -3.41 16.32
C GLU A 303 3.86 -2.30 15.38
N VAL A 304 3.33 -1.07 15.47
CA VAL A 304 3.85 0.09 14.71
C VAL A 304 5.35 0.28 14.98
N ASP A 305 5.72 0.31 16.26
CA ASP A 305 7.10 0.37 16.74
C ASP A 305 7.96 -0.78 16.20
N ARG A 306 7.41 -2.00 16.11
CA ARG A 306 8.12 -3.16 15.54
C ARG A 306 8.39 -2.95 14.05
N ILE A 307 7.38 -2.48 13.31
CA ILE A 307 7.41 -2.28 11.86
C ILE A 307 8.37 -1.14 11.47
N GLU A 308 8.35 -0.02 12.19
CA GLU A 308 9.25 1.12 11.95
C GLU A 308 10.73 0.78 12.22
N ARG A 309 11.01 -0.31 12.95
CA ARG A 309 12.38 -0.82 13.16
C ARG A 309 12.85 -1.80 12.09
N ILE A 310 11.97 -2.33 11.23
CA ILE A 310 12.35 -3.29 10.18
C ILE A 310 13.21 -2.58 9.11
N GLU A 311 12.70 -1.46 8.60
CA GLU A 311 13.40 -0.63 7.62
C GLU A 311 13.48 0.81 8.15
N HIS A 312 14.66 1.42 8.06
CA HIS A 312 14.85 2.80 8.49
C HIS A 312 14.20 3.75 7.47
N LEU A 313 13.15 4.45 7.89
CA LEU A 313 12.46 5.44 7.07
C LEU A 313 12.87 6.86 7.49
N ASP A 314 13.81 7.44 6.74
CA ASP A 314 14.35 8.79 7.00
C ASP A 314 13.31 9.89 6.73
N GLU A 315 12.38 9.66 5.79
CA GLU A 315 11.41 10.65 5.31
C GLU A 315 9.96 10.28 5.69
N MET A 316 9.58 10.54 6.94
CA MET A 316 8.24 10.24 7.43
C MET A 316 7.10 10.96 6.72
N GLU A 317 7.41 12.09 6.06
CA GLU A 317 6.43 12.83 5.30
C GLU A 317 5.95 12.08 4.05
N LEU A 318 6.81 11.24 3.41
CA LEU A 318 6.40 10.44 2.26
C LEU A 318 5.36 9.39 2.64
N LEU A 319 5.58 8.68 3.75
CA LEU A 319 4.60 7.73 4.29
C LEU A 319 3.32 8.44 4.68
N ARG A 320 3.41 9.57 5.40
CA ARG A 320 2.24 10.37 5.78
C ARG A 320 1.46 10.82 4.55
N GLN A 321 2.13 11.31 3.52
CA GLN A 321 1.47 11.75 2.30
C GLN A 321 0.81 10.56 1.58
N LEU A 322 1.48 9.41 1.49
CA LEU A 322 0.91 8.18 0.92
C LEU A 322 -0.35 7.75 1.68
N LEU A 323 -0.30 7.67 3.02
CA LEU A 323 -1.43 7.25 3.85
C LEU A 323 -2.59 8.26 3.87
N ASP A 324 -2.33 9.55 3.61
CA ASP A 324 -3.38 10.57 3.50
C ASP A 324 -4.24 10.39 2.24
N HIS A 325 -3.75 9.60 1.28
CA HIS A 325 -4.38 9.34 -0.02
C HIS A 325 -5.03 7.96 -0.12
N TYR A 326 -5.11 7.23 0.98
CA TYR A 326 -5.87 5.98 1.09
C TYR A 326 -6.81 6.03 2.29
N CYS A 327 -7.95 5.39 2.16
CA CYS A 327 -8.89 5.21 3.26
C CYS A 327 -9.35 3.77 3.37
N ILE A 328 -9.77 3.40 4.57
CA ILE A 328 -10.56 2.20 4.81
C ILE A 328 -11.96 2.63 5.26
N GLY A 329 -12.97 2.15 4.54
CA GLY A 329 -14.37 2.35 4.84
C GLY A 329 -15.06 1.03 5.15
N TYR A 330 -16.02 1.05 6.07
CA TYR A 330 -16.92 -0.06 6.29
C TYR A 330 -18.35 0.43 6.41
N ALA A 331 -19.24 -0.27 5.71
CA ALA A 331 -20.67 0.01 5.63
C ALA A 331 -21.46 -1.20 6.12
N VAL A 332 -22.56 -0.94 6.83
CA VAL A 332 -23.36 -1.98 7.47
C VAL A 332 -24.84 -1.76 7.16
N ASN A 333 -25.49 -2.88 6.85
CA ASN A 333 -26.93 -3.02 6.82
C ASN A 333 -27.31 -4.25 7.65
N ASP A 334 -27.96 -4.04 8.80
CA ASP A 334 -28.59 -5.11 9.57
C ASP A 334 -30.10 -4.89 9.55
N LYS A 335 -30.80 -5.52 8.58
CA LYS A 335 -32.27 -5.47 8.53
C LYS A 335 -32.90 -6.37 9.60
N SER A 336 -32.15 -7.35 10.08
CA SER A 336 -32.62 -8.32 11.07
C SER A 336 -32.57 -7.79 12.50
N GLU A 337 -31.76 -6.74 12.74
CA GLU A 337 -31.41 -6.16 14.05
C GLU A 337 -30.82 -7.18 15.04
N LYS A 338 -30.40 -8.36 14.57
CA LYS A 338 -29.96 -9.47 15.42
C LYS A 338 -28.53 -9.31 15.92
N MET A 339 -27.68 -8.55 15.22
CA MET A 339 -26.22 -8.59 15.42
C MET A 339 -25.68 -7.40 16.22
N ALA A 340 -26.52 -6.41 16.55
CA ALA A 340 -26.13 -5.21 17.32
C ALA A 340 -24.78 -4.61 16.86
N LEU A 341 -24.62 -4.44 15.54
CA LEU A 341 -23.36 -4.05 14.89
C LEU A 341 -22.89 -2.62 15.19
N SER A 342 -23.61 -1.88 16.04
CA SER A 342 -23.22 -0.55 16.53
C SER A 342 -21.87 -0.53 17.28
N GLN A 343 -21.39 -1.71 17.74
CA GLN A 343 -20.08 -1.91 18.36
C GLN A 343 -18.99 -2.42 17.39
N TRP A 344 -19.34 -2.75 16.15
CA TRP A 344 -18.39 -3.18 15.13
C TRP A 344 -17.72 -1.95 14.55
N LYS A 345 -16.52 -1.65 15.07
CA LYS A 345 -15.69 -0.50 14.71
C LYS A 345 -14.24 -0.94 14.58
N LEU A 346 -13.49 -0.20 13.77
CA LEU A 346 -12.04 -0.30 13.72
C LEU A 346 -11.46 0.33 15.00
N ASP A 347 -11.47 -0.45 16.08
CA ASP A 347 -10.94 -0.05 17.38
C ASP A 347 -10.11 -1.22 17.93
N TYR A 348 -8.84 -0.94 18.25
CA TYR A 348 -7.89 -1.90 18.82
C TYR A 348 -7.74 -1.73 20.33
N SER A 349 -8.44 -0.76 20.95
CA SER A 349 -8.43 -0.55 22.41
C SER A 349 -9.00 -1.74 23.19
N VAL A 350 -9.83 -2.55 22.53
CA VAL A 350 -10.27 -3.85 23.04
C VAL A 350 -9.30 -4.90 22.50
N SER A 351 -8.31 -5.29 23.30
CA SER A 351 -7.42 -6.41 22.97
C SER A 351 -8.24 -7.65 22.62
N SER A 352 -8.29 -8.01 21.35
CA SER A 352 -8.57 -9.39 20.97
C SER A 352 -7.44 -10.24 21.58
N ARG A 353 -7.80 -11.30 22.30
CA ARG A 353 -6.87 -12.17 23.04
C ARG A 353 -5.85 -12.89 22.13
N ASN A 354 -5.88 -12.66 20.83
CA ASN A 354 -5.09 -13.36 19.83
C ASN A 354 -4.09 -12.48 19.06
N CYS A 355 -3.81 -11.24 19.50
CA CYS A 355 -2.64 -10.52 18.99
C CYS A 355 -1.37 -11.22 19.48
N ARG A 356 -0.78 -12.06 18.62
CA ARG A 356 0.39 -12.91 18.93
C ARG A 356 1.66 -12.07 19.07
N THR A 357 1.82 -11.40 20.20
CA THR A 357 3.08 -10.78 20.64
C THR A 357 3.99 -11.76 21.39
N SER A 358 3.64 -13.04 21.45
CA SER A 358 4.39 -14.06 22.21
C SER A 358 5.46 -14.82 21.41
N ASP A 359 5.52 -14.67 20.08
CA ASP A 359 6.56 -15.34 19.29
C ASP A 359 7.82 -14.48 19.18
N ASN A 360 8.86 -14.87 19.94
CA ASN A 360 10.18 -14.20 19.92
C ASN A 360 10.88 -14.24 18.56
N ALA A 361 10.38 -15.02 17.59
CA ALA A 361 10.92 -15.11 16.24
C ALA A 361 10.69 -13.86 15.39
N PHE A 362 9.73 -12.99 15.76
CA PHE A 362 9.34 -11.80 14.98
C PHE A 362 9.86 -10.48 15.55
N ASN A 363 10.60 -10.57 16.65
CA ASN A 363 11.15 -9.42 17.36
C ASN A 363 12.43 -8.96 16.65
N PRO A 364 12.53 -7.68 16.20
CA PRO A 364 13.78 -7.17 15.66
C PRO A 364 14.89 -7.28 16.72
N PRO A 365 16.16 -7.42 16.34
CA PRO A 365 17.26 -7.52 17.30
C PRO A 365 17.20 -6.39 18.34
N GLY A 366 16.94 -6.74 19.61
CA GLY A 366 16.79 -5.79 20.72
C GLY A 366 15.37 -5.54 21.23
N PHE A 367 14.32 -6.11 20.63
CA PHE A 367 12.95 -5.98 21.14
C PHE A 367 12.70 -6.93 22.32
N HIS A 368 12.46 -6.34 23.49
CA HIS A 368 12.06 -7.05 24.71
C HIS A 368 10.70 -6.53 25.19
N PRO A 369 9.65 -7.37 25.26
CA PRO A 369 8.27 -6.93 25.54
C PRO A 369 8.01 -6.51 27.01
N GLY A 370 9.01 -5.96 27.73
CA GLY A 370 8.90 -5.72 29.17
C GLY A 370 9.66 -4.54 29.78
N THR A 371 10.23 -3.62 28.99
CA THR A 371 11.10 -2.54 29.54
C THR A 371 10.59 -1.12 29.26
N ILE A 372 9.28 -0.94 29.04
CA ILE A 372 8.67 0.39 29.00
C ILE A 372 8.40 0.83 30.44
N SER A 373 9.42 1.30 31.18
CA SER A 373 9.22 2.16 32.36
C SER A 373 10.47 2.83 32.95
N ALA A 374 11.72 2.54 32.53
CA ALA A 374 12.86 3.12 33.26
C ALA A 374 14.15 3.26 32.45
N GLN A 375 14.18 4.03 31.35
CA GLN A 375 15.47 4.37 30.71
C GLN A 375 15.46 5.60 29.79
N HIS A 376 14.68 6.63 30.11
CA HIS A 376 14.61 7.82 29.26
C HIS A 376 15.66 8.91 29.57
N HIS A 377 16.81 8.61 30.20
CA HIS A 377 17.70 9.70 30.65
C HIS A 377 19.23 9.50 30.64
N VAL A 378 19.80 8.49 29.97
CA VAL A 378 21.29 8.33 29.93
C VAL A 378 21.93 8.08 28.55
N ASP A 379 21.19 7.77 27.48
CA ASP A 379 21.79 7.36 26.17
C ASP A 379 21.96 8.48 25.11
N SER A 380 21.84 9.77 25.47
CA SER A 380 21.95 10.88 24.51
C SER A 380 23.38 11.12 24.00
N ASP A 381 24.41 10.75 24.76
CA ASP A 381 25.78 11.18 24.45
C ASP A 381 26.55 10.15 23.60
N GLN A 382 26.25 8.85 23.70
CA GLN A 382 26.93 7.82 22.89
C GLN A 382 26.38 7.68 21.46
N SER A 383 25.11 8.02 21.24
CA SER A 383 24.46 7.93 19.93
C SER A 383 24.96 9.01 18.95
N SER A 384 25.33 10.20 19.45
CA SER A 384 25.82 11.32 18.63
C SER A 384 27.20 11.06 18.03
N GLU A 385 28.15 10.55 18.81
CA GLU A 385 29.51 10.22 18.33
C GLU A 385 29.50 9.08 17.30
N GLN A 386 28.63 8.08 17.50
CA GLN A 386 28.52 6.94 16.60
C GLN A 386 27.86 7.33 15.27
N GLN A 387 26.88 8.24 15.31
CA GLN A 387 26.23 8.80 14.12
C GLN A 387 27.18 9.70 13.31
N GLU A 388 28.05 10.48 13.97
CA GLU A 388 29.06 11.30 13.31
C GLU A 388 30.13 10.44 12.60
N HIS A 389 30.58 9.37 13.25
CA HIS A 389 31.54 8.43 12.64
C HIS A 389 30.96 7.70 11.43
N LEU A 390 29.68 7.30 11.48
CA LEU A 390 28.97 6.65 10.37
C LEU A 390 28.69 7.61 9.22
N ALA A 391 28.33 8.86 9.51
CA ALA A 391 28.15 9.92 8.51
C ALA A 391 29.46 10.20 7.76
N LYS A 392 30.58 10.27 8.47
CA LYS A 392 31.92 10.44 7.88
C LYS A 392 32.29 9.28 6.95
N LYS A 393 31.97 8.04 7.34
CA LYS A 393 32.21 6.85 6.52
C LYS A 393 31.37 6.85 5.25
N ARG A 394 30.08 7.19 5.34
CA ARG A 394 29.19 7.33 4.17
C ARG A 394 29.65 8.46 3.24
N ALA A 395 30.00 9.62 3.78
CA ALA A 395 30.51 10.74 2.99
C ALA A 395 31.80 10.37 2.24
N TRP A 396 32.70 9.61 2.87
CA TRP A 396 33.91 9.11 2.25
C TRP A 396 33.63 8.08 1.15
N ASP A 397 32.68 7.17 1.35
CA ASP A 397 32.29 6.19 0.34
C ASP A 397 31.63 6.83 -0.90
N VAL A 398 30.79 7.85 -0.70
CA VAL A 398 30.18 8.63 -1.79
C VAL A 398 31.25 9.43 -2.55
N ALA A 399 32.18 10.07 -1.83
CA ALA A 399 33.29 10.80 -2.45
C ALA A 399 34.24 9.88 -3.25
N MET A 400 34.43 8.63 -2.81
CA MET A 400 35.29 7.65 -3.48
C MET A 400 34.59 6.90 -4.63
N ALA A 401 33.28 6.99 -4.80
CA ALA A 401 32.54 6.27 -5.84
C ALA A 401 33.09 6.48 -7.28
N PRO A 402 33.50 7.68 -7.70
CA PRO A 402 34.13 7.89 -9.01
C PRO A 402 35.46 7.16 -9.15
N ALA A 403 36.27 7.15 -8.08
CA ALA A 403 37.58 6.49 -8.06
C ALA A 403 37.46 4.96 -8.15
N LYS A 404 36.44 4.37 -7.50
CA LYS A 404 36.15 2.93 -7.55
C LYS A 404 35.77 2.45 -8.96
N SER A 405 35.29 3.34 -9.83
CA SER A 405 34.91 3.02 -11.22
C SER A 405 36.07 3.06 -12.23
N LEU A 406 37.21 3.66 -11.86
CA LEU A 406 38.37 3.83 -12.75
C LEU A 406 39.02 2.51 -13.22
N PRO A 407 39.24 1.49 -12.36
CA PRO A 407 39.87 0.25 -12.79
C PRO A 407 39.07 -0.50 -13.86
N MET A 408 37.73 -0.51 -13.72
CA MET A 408 36.83 -1.14 -14.68
C MET A 408 36.82 -0.41 -16.03
N ASN A 409 36.81 0.92 -16.00
CA ASN A 409 36.86 1.74 -17.22
C ASN A 409 38.23 1.65 -17.93
N MET A 410 39.35 1.57 -17.18
CA MET A 410 40.68 1.33 -17.75
C MET A 410 40.79 -0.05 -18.38
N PHE A 411 40.21 -1.08 -17.75
CA PHE A 411 40.19 -2.44 -18.28
C PHE A 411 39.38 -2.53 -19.58
N MET A 412 38.19 -1.91 -19.63
CA MET A 412 37.41 -1.83 -20.89
C MET A 412 38.15 -1.07 -21.99
N MET A 413 38.85 0.02 -21.65
CA MET A 413 39.63 0.81 -22.63
C MET A 413 40.83 0.01 -23.17
N TYR A 414 41.46 -0.81 -22.33
CA TYR A 414 42.55 -1.71 -22.72
C TYR A 414 42.07 -2.84 -23.65
N MET A 415 40.89 -3.40 -23.39
CA MET A 415 40.30 -4.50 -24.18
C MET A 415 39.68 -4.04 -25.51
N ALA A 416 39.26 -2.78 -25.62
CA ALA A 416 38.59 -2.24 -26.81
C ALA A 416 39.52 -2.07 -28.05
N GLY A 417 40.84 -2.21 -27.90
CA GLY A 417 41.80 -2.15 -28.99
C GLY A 417 41.85 -0.80 -29.73
N ARG A 418 42.55 -0.76 -30.88
CA ARG A 418 42.71 0.47 -31.71
C ARG A 418 41.65 0.63 -32.81
N SER A 419 40.59 -0.19 -32.81
CA SER A 419 39.54 -0.13 -33.84
C SER A 419 38.52 0.95 -33.51
N VAL A 420 38.30 1.89 -34.44
CA VAL A 420 37.29 2.94 -34.30
C VAL A 420 35.91 2.32 -34.55
N SER A 421 35.17 2.03 -33.48
CA SER A 421 33.77 1.59 -33.54
C SER A 421 32.90 2.51 -32.68
N ILE A 422 31.58 2.46 -32.87
CA ILE A 422 30.64 3.40 -32.24
C ILE A 422 30.57 3.26 -30.70
N PHE A 423 30.83 2.06 -30.18
CA PHE A 423 30.79 1.74 -28.75
C PHE A 423 31.93 2.40 -27.94
N PRO A 424 33.21 2.30 -28.34
CA PRO A 424 34.32 3.05 -27.74
C PRO A 424 34.12 4.57 -27.77
N ILE A 425 33.55 5.12 -28.85
CA ILE A 425 33.29 6.57 -28.98
C ILE A 425 32.27 7.03 -27.93
N MET A 426 31.17 6.29 -27.75
CA MET A 426 30.15 6.59 -26.75
C MET A 426 30.68 6.46 -25.31
N MET A 427 31.52 5.46 -25.05
CA MET A 427 32.19 5.25 -23.75
C MET A 427 33.14 6.41 -23.42
N VAL A 428 33.98 6.82 -24.37
CA VAL A 428 34.90 7.98 -24.22
C VAL A 428 34.10 9.28 -24.04
N GLY A 429 33.01 9.44 -24.78
CA GLY A 429 32.10 10.59 -24.65
C GLY A 429 31.48 10.70 -23.25
N MET A 430 30.94 9.60 -22.71
CA MET A 430 30.41 9.60 -21.33
C MET A 430 31.49 9.81 -20.27
N MET A 431 32.72 9.33 -20.50
CA MET A 431 33.85 9.50 -19.59
C MET A 431 34.35 10.96 -19.56
N LEU A 432 34.24 11.69 -20.67
CA LEU A 432 34.50 13.14 -20.75
C LEU A 432 33.34 13.98 -20.18
N TRP A 433 32.09 13.56 -20.42
CA TRP A 433 30.90 14.33 -20.02
C TRP A 433 30.66 14.33 -18.51
N ARG A 434 30.95 13.22 -17.82
CA ARG A 434 30.71 13.09 -16.36
C ARG A 434 31.53 14.09 -15.52
N PRO A 435 32.85 14.26 -15.72
CA PRO A 435 33.62 15.31 -15.04
C PRO A 435 33.18 16.73 -15.43
N ALA A 436 32.87 16.96 -16.71
CA ALA A 436 32.40 18.26 -17.18
C ALA A 436 31.10 18.68 -16.48
N LYS A 437 30.13 17.76 -16.36
CA LYS A 437 28.88 17.99 -15.63
C LYS A 437 29.13 18.33 -14.15
N ALA A 438 30.09 17.65 -13.50
CA ALA A 438 30.46 17.94 -12.11
C ALA A 438 31.07 19.34 -11.94
N LEU A 439 31.89 19.79 -12.90
CA LEU A 439 32.44 21.15 -12.90
C LEU A 439 31.33 22.22 -13.05
N PHE A 440 30.33 21.98 -13.89
CA PHE A 440 29.17 22.88 -14.00
C PHE A 440 28.38 23.00 -12.69
N SER A 441 28.26 21.92 -11.93
CA SER A 441 27.62 21.97 -10.60
C SER A 441 28.40 22.84 -9.60
N ILE A 442 29.73 22.84 -9.63
CA ILE A 442 30.56 23.71 -8.78
C ILE A 442 30.33 25.18 -9.14
N ILE A 443 30.29 25.51 -10.44
CA ILE A 443 30.01 26.86 -10.92
C ILE A 443 28.61 27.32 -10.48
N PHE A 444 27.61 26.43 -10.54
CA PHE A 444 26.26 26.71 -10.07
C PHE A 444 26.21 27.01 -8.56
N ILE A 445 26.94 26.24 -7.74
CA ILE A 445 27.02 26.48 -6.28
C ILE A 445 27.68 27.83 -5.99
N LEU A 446 28.80 28.14 -6.65
CA LEU A 446 29.50 29.43 -6.50
C LEU A 446 28.61 30.62 -6.91
N GLY A 447 27.82 30.47 -7.98
CA GLY A 447 26.85 31.47 -8.41
C GLY A 447 25.78 31.74 -7.36
N ASN A 448 25.21 30.69 -6.77
CA ASN A 448 24.21 30.83 -5.70
C ASN A 448 24.79 31.43 -4.42
N LEU A 449 26.03 31.04 -4.04
CA LEU A 449 26.73 31.66 -2.91
C LEU A 449 26.98 33.16 -3.15
N GLY A 450 27.34 33.55 -4.38
CA GLY A 450 27.45 34.95 -4.77
C GLY A 450 26.12 35.70 -4.68
N ALA A 451 25.02 35.07 -5.10
CA ALA A 451 23.68 35.65 -4.99
C ALA A 451 23.25 35.86 -3.52
N ILE A 452 23.52 34.88 -2.65
CA ILE A 452 23.26 34.99 -1.21
C ILE A 452 24.12 36.10 -0.58
N ALA A 453 25.40 36.20 -0.93
CA ALA A 453 26.29 37.25 -0.44
C ALA A 453 25.80 38.66 -0.84
N LEU A 454 25.35 38.81 -2.10
CA LEU A 454 24.73 40.06 -2.58
C LEU A 454 23.43 40.39 -1.85
N ALA A 455 22.59 39.38 -1.57
CA ALA A 455 21.37 39.56 -0.79
C ALA A 455 21.68 40.02 0.64
N ILE A 456 22.62 39.35 1.34
CA ILE A 456 23.05 39.72 2.69
C ILE A 456 23.63 41.14 2.71
N TYR A 457 24.49 41.48 1.74
CA TYR A 457 25.01 42.84 1.60
C TYR A 457 23.89 43.87 1.42
N LYS A 458 22.86 43.56 0.60
CA LYS A 458 21.72 44.46 0.41
C LYS A 458 20.91 44.62 1.69
N VAL A 459 20.61 43.54 2.40
CA VAL A 459 19.87 43.54 3.68
C VAL A 459 20.65 44.33 4.75
N HIS A 460 21.98 44.20 4.77
CA HIS A 460 22.86 45.02 5.61
C HIS A 460 22.75 46.52 5.27
N THR A 461 22.83 46.90 3.98
CA THR A 461 22.69 48.31 3.56
C THR A 461 21.30 48.89 3.83
N MET A 462 20.28 48.05 3.95
CA MET A 462 18.91 48.44 4.30
C MET A 462 18.68 48.54 5.81
N GLY A 463 19.67 48.21 6.65
CA GLY A 463 19.54 48.24 8.11
C GLY A 463 18.60 47.16 8.67
N LEU A 464 18.38 46.09 7.90
CA LEU A 464 17.48 44.99 8.29
C LEU A 464 18.20 43.85 9.02
N LEU A 465 19.52 43.92 9.14
CA LEU A 465 20.31 43.01 9.98
C LEU A 465 20.51 43.64 11.36
N PRO A 466 20.30 42.90 12.46
CA PRO A 466 20.52 43.38 13.83
C PRO A 466 22.03 43.44 14.14
N ASN A 467 22.74 44.36 13.49
CA ASN A 467 24.19 44.53 13.58
C ASN A 467 24.58 45.74 14.44
N THR A 468 23.62 46.53 14.92
CA THR A 468 23.89 47.66 15.79
C THR A 468 23.60 47.32 17.25
N PRO A 469 24.38 47.87 18.21
CA PRO A 469 24.10 47.67 19.64
C PRO A 469 22.68 48.12 20.06
N SER A 470 22.06 49.01 19.30
CA SER A 470 20.68 49.47 19.49
C SER A 470 19.64 48.37 19.29
N ASP A 471 19.88 47.42 18.39
CA ASP A 471 18.94 46.34 18.05
C ASP A 471 18.76 45.35 19.21
N TRP A 472 19.65 45.40 20.20
CA TRP A 472 19.69 44.49 21.36
C TRP A 472 19.24 45.16 22.67
N LEU A 473 18.85 46.43 22.62
CA LEU A 473 18.44 47.21 23.80
C LEU A 473 17.21 46.62 24.50
N GLU A 474 16.37 45.88 23.77
CA GLU A 474 15.16 45.23 24.30
C GLU A 474 15.50 44.04 25.24
N PHE A 475 16.70 43.47 25.11
CA PHE A 475 17.19 42.37 25.95
C PHE A 475 17.99 42.85 27.16
N ILE A 476 18.27 44.16 27.26
CA ILE A 476 18.95 44.73 28.42
C ILE A 476 17.91 44.94 29.53
N PRO A 477 18.10 44.39 30.74
CA PRO A 477 17.17 44.61 31.85
C PRO A 477 17.11 46.11 32.18
N GLN A 478 15.90 46.68 32.17
CA GLN A 478 15.73 48.10 32.46
C GLN A 478 16.17 48.42 33.88
N ALA A 479 17.01 49.46 34.03
CA ALA A 479 17.45 49.93 35.35
C ALA A 479 16.23 50.36 36.18
N GLN A 480 16.06 49.72 37.34
CA GLN A 480 14.94 50.00 38.25
C GLN A 480 15.07 51.44 38.77
N ARG A 481 14.04 52.28 38.57
CA ARG A 481 14.05 53.69 39.01
C ARG A 481 14.20 53.77 40.54
N VAL A 482 15.24 54.47 41.01
CA VAL A 482 15.58 54.59 42.45
C VAL A 482 15.02 55.87 43.09
N GLN A 483 14.41 56.78 42.32
CA GLN A 483 13.85 58.02 42.87
C GLN A 483 12.32 58.00 42.85
N TYR A 484 11.75 58.02 44.05
CA TYR A 484 10.34 58.32 44.29
C TYR A 484 10.25 59.77 44.79
N SER A 485 9.55 60.65 44.08
CA SER A 485 9.19 61.96 44.61
C SER A 485 8.04 61.78 45.61
N ILE A 486 8.33 61.87 46.90
CA ILE A 486 7.31 61.89 47.94
C ILE A 486 6.72 63.30 47.96
N PHE A 487 5.48 63.44 47.49
CA PHE A 487 4.71 64.68 47.69
C PHE A 487 4.14 64.64 49.11
N SER A 488 4.76 65.37 50.03
CA SER A 488 4.29 65.52 51.41
C SER A 488 3.26 66.66 51.47
N SER A 489 1.98 66.31 51.59
CA SER A 489 0.92 67.26 51.94
C SER A 489 0.92 67.53 53.44
N THR A 490 1.79 68.42 53.94
CA THR A 490 1.60 69.15 55.20
C THR A 490 2.57 70.32 55.27
N TYR A 491 2.07 71.55 55.31
CA TYR A 491 2.29 72.50 56.41
C TYR A 491 1.25 73.63 56.31
N VAL A 492 0.46 73.71 57.40
CA VAL A 492 -0.18 74.87 58.07
C VAL A 492 -0.89 75.91 57.20
#